data_AF-A0A4Q7LQW7-F1
#
_entry.id   AF-A0A4Q7LQW7-F1
#
_cell.length_a   1.000
_cell.length_b   1.000
_cell.length_c   1.000
_cell.angle_alpha   90.00
_cell.angle_beta   90.00
_cell.angle_gamma   90.00
#
_symmetry.space_group_name_H-M   'P 1'
#
loop_
_entity.id
_entity.type
_entity.pdbx_description
1 polymer ?
#
loop_
_entity_poly.entity_id
_entity_poly.type
_entity_poly.pdbx_seq_one_letter_code
_entity_poly.pdbx_strand_id
1 'polypeptide(L)'
;MRCMIDEGWESRETDSGTIFGFPEGQETAFGESDARCSAASGQDAVIDGYSLSLDLLRAGYAAAVATHACIEAQGVTLSDPPSEQFFIESGGGWTPYLELDDELIETLLPLCPQP
;
A
#
# COMPACT_ATOMS: atom_id res chain seq x y z
N MET A 1 9.86 -4.04 -18.75
CA MET A 1 9.55 -5.47 -18.99
C MET A 1 10.07 -6.09 -20.28
N ARG A 2 10.40 -5.37 -21.37
CA ARG A 2 11.00 -6.00 -22.57
C ARG A 2 12.30 -6.77 -22.29
N CYS A 3 13.10 -6.28 -21.34
CA CYS A 3 14.30 -6.93 -20.80
C CYS A 3 14.07 -8.40 -20.38
N MET A 4 12.96 -8.70 -19.69
CA MET A 4 12.66 -10.07 -19.27
C MET A 4 12.40 -11.01 -20.46
N ILE A 5 11.75 -10.49 -21.52
CA ILE A 5 11.52 -11.23 -22.77
C ILE A 5 12.86 -11.47 -23.50
N ASP A 6 13.72 -10.46 -23.53
CA ASP A 6 15.04 -10.55 -24.18
C ASP A 6 15.99 -11.51 -23.44
N GLU A 7 15.79 -11.71 -22.13
CA GLU A 7 16.47 -12.73 -21.32
C GLU A 7 15.86 -14.13 -21.44
N GLY A 8 14.78 -14.27 -22.23
CA GLY A 8 14.18 -15.57 -22.57
C GLY A 8 13.13 -16.06 -21.57
N TRP A 9 12.65 -15.20 -20.66
CA TRP A 9 11.57 -15.56 -19.74
C TRP A 9 10.24 -15.70 -20.49
N GLU A 10 9.47 -16.73 -20.14
CA GLU A 10 8.13 -16.93 -20.69
C GLU A 10 7.21 -15.80 -20.24
N SER A 11 6.44 -15.25 -21.17
CA SER A 11 5.49 -14.18 -20.88
C SER A 11 4.13 -14.45 -21.51
N ARG A 12 3.09 -13.98 -20.82
CA ARG A 12 1.71 -14.03 -21.29
C ARG A 12 1.07 -12.67 -21.09
N GLU A 13 0.53 -12.13 -22.17
CA GLU A 13 -0.31 -10.92 -22.10
C GLU A 13 -1.68 -11.25 -21.51
N THR A 14 -2.15 -10.36 -20.64
CA THR A 14 -3.49 -10.37 -20.03
C THR A 14 -4.10 -8.98 -20.12
N ASP A 15 -5.40 -8.88 -19.86
CA ASP A 15 -6.11 -7.59 -19.86
C ASP A 15 -5.56 -6.61 -18.80
N SER A 16 -4.87 -7.12 -17.77
CA SER A 16 -4.25 -6.34 -16.69
C SER A 16 -2.74 -6.13 -16.89
N GLY A 17 -2.17 -6.58 -18.02
CA GLY A 17 -0.75 -6.46 -18.34
C GLY A 17 -0.04 -7.79 -18.59
N THR A 18 1.29 -7.77 -18.60
CA THR A 18 2.13 -8.93 -18.93
C THR A 18 2.49 -9.71 -17.66
N ILE A 19 2.18 -11.00 -17.64
CA ILE A 19 2.61 -11.93 -16.58
C ILE A 19 3.81 -12.72 -17.08
N PHE A 20 4.84 -12.85 -16.24
CA PHE A 20 6.03 -13.64 -16.53
C PHE A 20 6.04 -14.93 -15.70
N GLY A 21 6.42 -16.03 -16.34
CA GLY A 21 6.55 -17.35 -15.72
C GLY A 21 8.00 -17.81 -15.67
N PHE A 22 8.30 -18.70 -14.72
CA PHE A 22 9.58 -19.38 -14.62
C PHE A 22 9.38 -20.89 -14.39
N PRO A 23 10.27 -21.75 -14.90
CA PRO A 23 10.27 -23.18 -14.58
C PRO A 23 10.58 -23.44 -13.10
N GLU A 24 10.09 -24.56 -12.56
CA GLU A 24 10.39 -24.99 -11.19
C GLU A 24 11.91 -25.05 -10.94
N GLY A 25 12.36 -24.47 -9.83
CA GLY A 25 13.78 -24.42 -9.45
C GLY A 25 14.56 -23.24 -10.04
N GLN A 26 13.91 -22.31 -10.75
CA GLN A 26 14.51 -21.08 -11.27
C GLN A 26 14.05 -19.80 -10.55
N GLU A 27 13.41 -19.91 -9.38
CA GLU A 27 12.86 -18.81 -8.60
C GLU A 27 13.91 -17.70 -8.35
N THR A 28 15.12 -18.11 -7.96
CA THR A 28 16.21 -17.16 -7.69
C THR A 28 16.69 -16.45 -8.95
N ALA A 29 16.92 -17.19 -10.04
CA ALA A 29 17.39 -16.62 -11.31
C ALA A 29 16.34 -15.70 -11.94
N PHE A 30 15.06 -16.06 -11.79
CA PHE A 30 13.93 -15.22 -12.17
C PHE A 30 13.89 -13.94 -11.35
N GLY A 31 13.96 -14.04 -10.02
CA GLY A 31 13.95 -12.87 -9.13
C GLY A 31 15.11 -11.91 -9.38
N GLU A 32 16.31 -12.41 -9.65
CA GLU A 32 17.48 -11.57 -10.00
C GLU A 32 17.31 -10.85 -11.34
N SER A 33 16.68 -11.53 -12.30
CA SER A 33 16.41 -10.97 -13.63
C SER A 33 15.31 -9.91 -13.57
N ASP A 34 14.24 -10.19 -12.82
CA ASP A 34 13.14 -9.25 -12.59
C ASP A 34 13.64 -7.99 -11.89
N ALA A 35 14.39 -8.11 -10.78
CA ALA A 35 14.97 -6.97 -10.09
C ALA A 35 15.87 -6.12 -10.99
N ARG A 36 16.76 -6.76 -11.77
CA ARG A 36 17.63 -6.05 -12.73
C ARG A 36 16.84 -5.34 -13.81
N CYS A 37 15.86 -6.02 -14.42
CA CYS A 37 15.05 -5.47 -15.50
C CYS A 37 14.11 -4.35 -15.02
N SER A 38 13.60 -4.46 -13.80
CA SER A 38 12.77 -3.43 -13.13
C SER A 38 13.59 -2.18 -12.86
N ALA A 39 14.78 -2.32 -12.26
CA ALA A 39 15.73 -1.22 -12.05
C ALA A 39 16.12 -0.52 -13.35
N ALA A 40 16.46 -1.28 -14.40
CA ALA A 40 16.84 -0.74 -15.70
C ALA A 40 15.69 -0.02 -16.42
N SER A 41 14.44 -0.42 -16.16
CA SER A 41 13.25 0.22 -16.73
C SER A 41 12.81 1.49 -15.99
N GLY A 42 13.46 1.82 -14.87
CA GLY A 42 13.08 2.93 -14.01
C GLY A 42 11.78 2.71 -13.24
N GLN A 43 11.23 1.49 -13.22
CA GLN A 43 10.05 1.17 -12.41
C GLN A 43 10.34 1.30 -10.91
N ASP A 44 11.55 0.95 -10.47
CA ASP A 44 11.97 1.15 -9.07
C ASP A 44 12.01 2.64 -8.69
N ALA A 45 12.39 3.52 -9.64
CA ALA A 45 12.38 4.97 -9.41
C ALA A 45 10.97 5.55 -9.27
N VAL A 46 9.96 4.85 -9.81
CA VAL A 46 8.55 5.23 -9.66
C VAL A 46 8.05 4.86 -8.26
N ILE A 47 8.47 3.73 -7.69
CA ILE A 47 8.06 3.30 -6.34
C ILE A 47 8.72 4.17 -5.25
N ASP A 48 10.00 4.53 -5.39
CA ASP A 48 10.67 5.48 -4.49
C ASP A 48 10.07 6.89 -4.56
N GLY A 49 9.45 7.26 -5.69
CA GLY A 49 8.78 8.54 -5.89
C GLY A 49 7.42 8.69 -5.21
N TYR A 50 6.84 7.59 -4.69
CA TYR A 50 5.54 7.58 -3.99
C TYR A 50 5.67 7.57 -2.47
N SER A 51 6.87 7.75 -1.93
CA SER A 51 7.01 8.08 -0.50
C SER A 51 6.22 9.36 -0.23
N LEU A 52 5.15 9.24 0.57
CA LEU A 52 4.42 10.40 1.06
C LEU A 52 5.41 11.31 1.77
N SER A 53 5.36 12.61 1.47
CA SER A 53 6.20 13.56 2.19
C SER A 53 5.92 13.48 3.68
N LEU A 54 6.93 13.75 4.51
CA LEU A 54 6.76 13.74 5.96
C LEU A 54 5.60 14.65 6.41
N ASP A 55 5.42 15.79 5.76
CA ASP A 55 4.31 16.70 6.05
C ASP A 55 2.95 16.09 5.70
N LEU A 56 2.88 15.32 4.61
CA LEU A 56 1.66 14.60 4.23
C LEU A 56 1.35 13.44 5.19
N LEU A 57 2.38 12.72 5.67
CA LEU A 57 2.22 11.70 6.70
C LEU A 57 1.72 12.29 8.02
N ARG A 58 2.26 13.43 8.44
CA ARG A 58 1.78 14.14 9.64
C ARG A 58 0.34 14.62 9.50
N ALA A 59 -0.01 15.18 8.35
CA ALA A 59 -1.37 15.60 8.05
C ALA A 59 -2.33 14.40 8.05
N GLY A 60 -1.93 13.28 7.43
CA GLY A 60 -2.68 12.03 7.42
C GLY A 60 -2.91 11.48 8.83
N TYR A 61 -1.88 11.46 9.68
CA TYR A 61 -2.00 11.03 11.07
C TYR A 61 -2.98 11.91 11.86
N ALA A 62 -2.84 13.24 11.77
CA ALA A 62 -3.74 14.17 12.46
C ALA A 62 -5.20 13.99 12.03
N ALA A 63 -5.43 13.74 10.73
CA ALA A 63 -6.76 13.50 10.20
C ALA A 63 -7.31 12.13 10.64
N ALA A 64 -6.50 11.08 10.66
CA ALA A 64 -6.89 9.76 11.15
C ALA A 64 -7.26 9.77 12.65
N VAL A 65 -6.53 10.54 13.47
CA VAL A 65 -6.87 10.76 14.89
C VAL A 65 -8.18 11.54 15.04
N ALA A 66 -8.44 12.54 14.18
CA ALA A 66 -9.72 13.26 14.19
C ALA A 66 -10.90 12.34 13.81
N THR A 67 -10.70 11.45 12.83
CA THR A 67 -11.68 10.43 12.45
C THR A 67 -11.92 9.43 13.59
N HIS A 68 -10.86 8.99 14.28
CA HIS A 68 -10.96 8.12 15.47
C HIS A 68 -11.85 8.75 16.54
N ALA A 69 -11.58 10.00 16.92
CA ALA A 69 -12.39 10.73 17.89
C ALA A 69 -13.85 10.93 17.42
N CYS A 70 -14.09 11.10 16.12
CA CYS A 70 -15.44 11.16 15.57
C CYS A 70 -16.20 9.84 15.76
N ILE A 71 -15.55 8.71 15.48
CA ILE A 71 -16.14 7.37 15.63
C ILE A 71 -16.45 7.09 17.11
N GLU A 72 -15.54 7.44 18.02
CA GLU A 72 -15.81 7.32 19.46
C GLU A 72 -16.99 8.17 19.91
N ALA A 73 -17.17 9.37 19.34
CA ALA A 73 -18.32 10.21 19.61
C ALA A 73 -19.66 9.63 19.08
N GLN A 74 -19.62 8.68 18.13
CA GLN A 74 -20.80 7.89 17.71
C GLN A 74 -21.11 6.74 18.67
N GLY A 75 -20.32 6.57 19.74
CA GLY A 75 -20.53 5.53 20.75
C GLY A 75 -19.81 4.21 20.48
N VAL A 76 -18.87 4.19 19.53
CA VAL A 76 -18.07 3.01 19.18
C VAL A 76 -16.73 3.09 19.89
N THR A 77 -16.44 2.15 20.78
CA THR A 77 -15.13 2.06 21.44
C THR A 77 -14.10 1.47 20.48
N LEU A 78 -12.99 2.18 20.29
CA LEU A 78 -11.85 1.74 19.51
C LEU A 78 -10.62 1.55 20.40
N SER A 79 -9.59 0.87 19.89
CA SER A 79 -8.28 0.90 20.53
C SER A 79 -7.64 2.28 20.41
N ASP A 80 -6.67 2.58 21.29
CA ASP A 80 -5.91 3.82 21.19
C ASP A 80 -5.15 3.88 19.84
N PRO A 81 -5.07 5.07 19.22
CA PRO A 81 -4.28 5.25 18.01
C PRO A 81 -2.78 4.94 18.28
N PRO A 82 -2.03 4.44 17.28
CA PRO A 82 -0.59 4.28 17.41
C PRO A 82 0.07 5.66 17.55
N SER A 83 1.35 5.69 17.94
CA SER A 83 2.09 6.95 17.95
C SER A 83 2.28 7.50 16.53
N GLU A 84 2.37 8.83 16.40
CA GLU A 84 2.69 9.50 15.14
C GLU A 84 3.98 8.95 14.51
N GLN A 85 4.99 8.66 15.32
CA GLN A 85 6.26 8.10 14.86
C GLN A 85 6.05 6.72 14.21
N PHE A 86 5.26 5.84 14.82
CA PHE A 86 4.95 4.53 14.24
C PHE A 86 4.12 4.64 12.95
N PHE A 87 3.18 5.60 12.90
CA PHE A 87 2.42 5.90 11.69
C PHE A 87 3.34 6.32 10.54
N ILE A 88 4.30 7.21 10.80
CA ILE A 88 5.28 7.66 9.80
C ILE A 88 6.18 6.51 9.34
N GLU A 89 6.69 5.71 10.28
CA GLU A 89 7.58 4.57 9.98
C GLU A 89 6.89 3.48 9.17
N SER A 90 5.58 3.32 9.35
CA SER A 90 4.75 2.39 8.55
C SER A 90 4.26 2.97 7.22
N GLY A 91 4.66 4.19 6.87
CA GLY A 91 4.21 4.84 5.64
C GLY A 91 2.74 5.25 5.65
N GLY A 92 2.15 5.42 6.84
CA GLY A 92 0.77 5.85 7.03
C GLY A 92 -0.27 4.74 6.96
N GLY A 93 0.12 3.49 7.24
CA GLY A 93 -0.71 2.31 7.08
C GLY A 93 -1.82 2.10 8.12
N TRP A 94 -2.11 3.06 9.00
CA TRP A 94 -3.13 2.91 10.04
C TRP A 94 -4.36 3.79 9.78
N THR A 95 -5.54 3.25 10.07
CA THR A 95 -6.81 3.99 10.07
C THR A 95 -7.73 3.38 11.14
N PRO A 96 -8.57 4.17 11.84
CA PRO A 96 -9.50 3.65 12.85
C PRO A 96 -10.52 2.65 12.27
N TYR A 97 -10.72 2.67 10.95
CA TYR A 97 -11.62 1.76 10.27
C TYR A 97 -11.12 0.31 10.15
N LEU A 98 -9.83 0.04 10.43
CA LEU A 98 -9.30 -1.33 10.43
C LEU A 98 -9.89 -2.22 11.53
N GLU A 99 -10.45 -1.62 12.57
CA GLU A 99 -11.04 -2.33 13.72
C GLU A 99 -12.55 -2.55 13.57
N LEU A 100 -13.15 -2.02 12.51
CA LEU A 100 -14.60 -2.04 12.28
C LEU A 100 -14.98 -3.11 11.28
N ASP A 101 -16.18 -3.66 11.43
CA ASP A 101 -16.80 -4.49 10.39
C ASP A 101 -17.41 -3.63 9.27
N ASP A 102 -17.70 -4.27 8.14
CA ASP A 102 -18.20 -3.60 6.94
C ASP A 102 -19.52 -2.86 7.18
N GLU A 103 -20.41 -3.39 8.02
CA GLU A 103 -21.72 -2.78 8.32
C GLU A 103 -21.57 -1.47 9.12
N LEU A 104 -20.67 -1.46 10.11
CA LEU A 104 -20.32 -0.27 10.87
C LEU A 104 -19.56 0.73 10.01
N ILE A 105 -18.66 0.27 9.13
CA ILE A 105 -17.95 1.14 8.18
C ILE A 105 -18.97 1.90 7.32
N GLU A 106 -19.92 1.20 6.68
CA GLU A 106 -20.94 1.83 5.83
C GLU A 106 -21.79 2.85 6.59
N THR A 107 -22.09 2.58 7.85
CA THR A 107 -22.87 3.48 8.71
C THR A 107 -22.07 4.72 9.13
N LEU A 108 -20.79 4.55 9.45
CA LEU A 108 -19.96 5.61 10.02
C LEU A 108 -19.25 6.47 8.98
N LEU A 109 -18.92 5.94 7.81
CA LEU A 109 -18.25 6.67 6.72
C LEU A 109 -18.94 8.00 6.35
N PRO A 110 -20.28 8.09 6.22
CA PRO A 110 -20.93 9.38 5.94
C PRO A 110 -20.91 10.36 7.12
N LEU A 111 -20.69 9.89 8.35
CA LEU A 111 -20.67 10.70 9.58
C LEU A 111 -19.25 11.15 9.95
N CYS A 112 -18.27 10.30 9.71
CA CYS A 112 -16.87 10.47 10.08
C CYS A 112 -15.94 10.21 8.88
N PRO A 113 -15.93 11.04 7.83
CA PRO A 113 -15.25 10.71 6.58
C PRO A 113 -13.78 10.33 6.77
N GLN A 114 -13.32 9.36 5.97
CA GLN A 114 -11.89 9.08 5.86
C GLN A 114 -11.17 10.26 5.18
N PRO A 115 -9.96 10.61 5.66
CA PRO A 115 -9.13 11.65 5.06
C PRO A 115 -8.50 11.27 3.72
#